data_AF-T2KHB0-F1
#
_entry.id   AF-T2KHB0-F1
#
_cell.length_a   1.000
_cell.length_b   1.000
_cell.length_c   1.000
_cell.angle_alpha   90.00
_cell.angle_beta   90.00
_cell.angle_gamma   90.00
#
_symmetry.space_group_name_H-M   'P 1'
#
loop_
_entity.id
_entity.type
_entity.pdbx_description
1 polymer ?
#
loop_
_entity_poly.entity_id
_entity_poly.type
_entity_poly.pdbx_seq_one_letter_code
_entity_poly.pdbx_strand_id
1 'polypeptide(L)'
;MLTILSQKGFLNYWLNLLLYVLILHVLTGLINTISNLKLGIFEKKFEIRRVKTATLFLAVFLLVKPLIPLVEYAAFYDYIKNELCENKEVVEMQCNGKCHLAKEVAKMSDSPENGSDKKQVSIETMVVFYQKISEHVVTPIVFYSNKEQISSEYNLNYSYLNLDAVFHPPRV
;
A
#
# COMPACT_ATOMS: atom_id res chain seq x y z
N MET A 1 -56.25 38.17 -39.69
CA MET A 1 -55.08 37.52 -40.35
C MET A 1 -53.74 37.93 -39.71
N LEU A 2 -53.53 39.21 -39.37
CA LEU A 2 -52.29 39.72 -38.73
C LEU A 2 -52.05 39.21 -37.28
N THR A 3 -53.10 38.93 -36.51
CA THR A 3 -52.99 38.44 -35.12
C THR A 3 -52.45 37.00 -35.00
N ILE A 4 -52.74 36.15 -36.00
CA ILE A 4 -52.30 34.74 -36.03
C ILE A 4 -50.80 34.61 -36.36
N LEU A 5 -50.28 35.52 -37.20
CA LEU A 5 -48.85 35.57 -37.54
C LEU A 5 -48.00 36.00 -36.33
N SER A 6 -48.51 36.93 -35.52
CA SER A 6 -47.87 37.36 -34.27
C SER A 6 -47.82 36.24 -33.22
N GLN A 7 -48.87 35.43 -33.09
CA GLN A 7 -48.90 34.28 -32.18
C GLN A 7 -47.94 33.16 -32.60
N LYS A 8 -47.80 32.87 -33.91
CA LYS A 8 -46.84 31.89 -34.43
C LYS A 8 -45.38 32.32 -34.21
N GLY A 9 -45.08 33.61 -34.39
CA GLY A 9 -43.75 34.16 -34.11
C GLY A 9 -43.35 34.07 -32.64
N PHE A 10 -44.29 34.36 -31.73
CA PHE A 10 -44.09 34.21 -30.30
C PHE A 10 -43.86 32.74 -29.90
N LEU A 11 -44.69 31.81 -30.40
CA LEU A 11 -44.55 30.38 -30.10
C LEU A 11 -43.20 29.82 -30.60
N ASN A 12 -42.76 30.21 -31.80
CA ASN A 12 -41.46 29.82 -32.35
C ASN A 12 -40.27 30.39 -31.56
N TYR A 13 -40.40 31.62 -31.03
CA TYR A 13 -39.39 32.20 -30.16
C TYR A 13 -39.22 31.40 -28.86
N TRP A 14 -40.34 31.07 -28.20
CA TRP A 14 -40.31 30.24 -27.00
C TRP A 14 -39.81 28.82 -27.26
N LEU A 15 -40.15 28.23 -28.42
CA LEU A 15 -39.65 26.91 -28.82
C LEU A 15 -38.12 26.92 -29.04
N ASN A 16 -37.59 27.94 -29.72
CA ASN A 16 -36.15 28.10 -29.92
C ASN A 16 -35.41 28.40 -28.62
N LEU A 17 -36.02 29.19 -27.72
CA LEU A 17 -35.47 29.46 -26.39
C LEU A 17 -35.42 28.18 -25.54
N LEU A 18 -36.48 27.38 -25.53
CA LEU A 18 -36.52 26.07 -24.87
C LEU A 18 -35.46 25.12 -25.45
N LEU A 19 -35.33 25.08 -26.77
CA LEU A 19 -34.34 24.25 -27.45
C LEU A 19 -32.90 24.69 -27.10
N TYR A 20 -32.63 25.98 -27.05
CA TYR A 20 -31.33 26.52 -26.65
C TYR A 20 -30.98 26.18 -25.20
N VAL A 21 -31.94 26.31 -24.28
CA VAL A 21 -31.76 25.95 -22.86
C VAL A 21 -31.53 24.45 -22.70
N LEU A 22 -32.26 23.61 -23.44
CA LEU A 22 -32.05 22.16 -23.46
C LEU A 22 -30.66 21.79 -23.99
N ILE A 23 -30.23 22.40 -25.10
CA ILE A 23 -28.90 22.17 -25.69
C ILE A 23 -27.81 22.59 -24.70
N LEU A 24 -27.95 23.74 -24.04
CA LEU A 24 -26.99 24.23 -23.07
C LEU A 24 -26.87 23.28 -21.86
N HIS A 25 -28.00 22.77 -21.36
CA HIS A 25 -28.02 21.83 -20.24
C HIS A 25 -27.43 20.45 -20.60
N VAL A 26 -27.68 19.97 -21.82
CA VAL A 26 -27.06 18.74 -22.33
C VAL A 26 -25.56 18.92 -22.52
N LEU A 27 -25.12 20.07 -23.06
CA LEU A 27 -23.69 20.37 -23.24
C LEU A 27 -22.96 20.46 -21.89
N THR A 28 -23.51 21.18 -20.91
CA THR A 28 -22.88 21.30 -19.59
C THR A 28 -22.82 19.96 -18.88
N GLY A 29 -23.86 19.13 -18.99
CA GLY A 29 -23.85 17.76 -18.52
C GLY A 29 -22.75 16.92 -19.15
N LEU A 30 -22.61 16.97 -20.48
CA LEU A 30 -21.58 16.24 -21.22
C LEU A 30 -20.16 16.71 -20.89
N ILE A 31 -19.94 18.01 -20.79
CA ILE A 31 -18.64 18.59 -20.41
C ILE A 31 -18.26 18.17 -19.00
N ASN A 32 -19.22 18.18 -18.07
CA ASN A 32 -18.99 17.78 -16.68
C ASN A 32 -18.64 16.30 -16.57
N THR A 33 -19.34 15.40 -17.28
CA THR A 33 -19.00 13.97 -17.26
C THR A 33 -17.63 13.69 -17.87
N ILE A 34 -17.29 14.33 -19.00
CA ILE A 34 -15.97 14.20 -19.63
C ILE A 34 -14.86 14.73 -18.70
N SER A 35 -15.10 15.84 -18.02
CA SER A 35 -14.14 16.43 -17.08
C SER A 35 -13.90 15.52 -15.88
N ASN A 36 -14.96 15.00 -15.26
CA ASN A 36 -14.84 14.06 -14.14
C ASN A 36 -14.17 12.74 -14.54
N LEU A 37 -14.50 12.20 -15.73
CA LEU A 37 -13.85 11.00 -16.25
C LEU A 37 -12.34 11.22 -16.48
N LYS A 38 -11.95 12.38 -17.01
CA LYS A 38 -10.55 12.72 -17.27
C LYS A 38 -9.76 12.93 -15.98
N LEU A 39 -10.38 13.54 -14.95
CA LEU A 39 -9.79 13.66 -13.62
C LEU A 39 -9.53 12.28 -13.01
N GLY A 40 -10.54 11.39 -13.01
CA GLY A 40 -10.40 10.04 -12.48
C GLY A 40 -9.34 9.20 -13.20
N ILE A 41 -9.23 9.32 -14.53
CA ILE A 41 -8.15 8.66 -15.29
C ILE A 41 -6.77 9.21 -14.91
N PHE A 42 -6.66 10.53 -14.70
CA PHE A 42 -5.41 11.17 -14.32
C PHE A 42 -4.95 10.73 -12.92
N GLU A 43 -5.86 10.74 -11.94
CA GLU A 43 -5.57 10.28 -10.58
C GLU A 43 -5.17 8.81 -10.53
N LYS A 44 -5.89 7.93 -11.24
CA LYS A 44 -5.51 6.51 -11.32
C LYS A 44 -4.16 6.31 -11.99
N LYS A 45 -3.84 7.07 -13.05
CA LYS A 45 -2.53 7.01 -13.73
C LYS A 45 -1.40 7.46 -12.82
N PHE A 46 -1.64 8.48 -11.99
CA PHE A 46 -0.70 9.00 -11.03
C PHE A 46 -0.40 7.99 -9.91
N GLU A 47 -1.44 7.40 -9.32
CA GLU A 47 -1.30 6.36 -8.31
C GLU A 47 -0.57 5.12 -8.85
N ILE A 48 -0.92 4.65 -10.06
CA ILE A 48 -0.24 3.53 -10.70
C ILE A 48 1.25 3.82 -10.93
N ARG A 49 1.60 5.05 -11.34
CA ARG A 49 3.01 5.44 -11.56
C ARG A 49 3.79 5.49 -10.25
N ARG A 50 3.20 6.02 -9.18
CA ARG A 50 3.82 6.09 -7.85
C ARG A 50 4.03 4.70 -7.24
N VAL A 51 3.00 3.85 -7.27
CA VAL A 51 3.09 2.48 -6.75
C VAL A 51 4.14 1.68 -7.51
N LYS A 52 4.16 1.74 -8.85
CA LYS A 52 5.20 1.06 -9.66
C LYS A 52 6.61 1.50 -9.29
N THR A 53 6.81 2.80 -9.09
CA THR A 53 8.11 3.36 -8.70
C THR A 53 8.51 2.87 -7.30
N ALA A 54 7.58 2.90 -6.34
CA ALA A 54 7.82 2.40 -4.99
C ALA A 54 8.12 0.89 -4.96
N THR A 55 7.38 0.08 -5.73
CA THR A 55 7.63 -1.36 -5.87
C THR A 55 9.00 -1.64 -6.49
N LEU A 56 9.43 -0.85 -7.49
CA LEU A 56 10.77 -0.98 -8.09
C LEU A 56 11.88 -0.72 -7.06
N PHE A 57 11.80 0.39 -6.32
CA PHE A 57 12.79 0.69 -5.28
C PHE A 57 12.83 -0.37 -4.18
N LEU A 58 11.67 -0.84 -3.74
CA LEU A 58 11.57 -1.87 -2.72
C LEU A 58 12.16 -3.20 -3.22
N ALA A 59 11.89 -3.61 -4.46
CA ALA A 59 12.48 -4.81 -5.05
C ALA A 59 14.02 -4.72 -5.09
N VAL A 60 14.57 -3.58 -5.51
CA VAL A 60 16.04 -3.36 -5.52
C VAL A 60 16.62 -3.45 -4.11
N PHE A 61 15.97 -2.83 -3.13
CA PHE A 61 16.43 -2.88 -1.73
C PHE A 61 16.47 -4.32 -1.18
N LEU A 62 15.47 -5.14 -1.50
CA LEU A 62 15.44 -6.55 -1.10
C LEU A 62 16.54 -7.38 -1.74
N LEU A 63 16.92 -7.08 -2.99
CA LEU A 63 18.02 -7.75 -3.67
C LEU A 63 19.40 -7.36 -3.11
N VAL A 64 19.54 -6.15 -2.58
CA VAL A 64 20.80 -5.67 -2.00
C VAL A 64 21.03 -6.21 -0.58
N LYS A 65 19.97 -6.48 0.18
CA LYS A 65 20.06 -7.03 1.55
C LYS A 65 21.05 -8.21 1.72
N PRO A 66 21.00 -9.29 0.93
CA PRO A 66 21.94 -10.42 1.09
C PRO A 66 23.39 -10.08 0.70
N LEU A 67 23.64 -8.95 0.05
CA LEU A 67 24.98 -8.51 -0.36
C LEU A 67 25.69 -7.67 0.71
N ILE A 68 24.97 -7.17 1.72
CA ILE A 68 25.52 -6.35 2.81
C ILE A 68 26.77 -6.96 3.48
N PRO A 69 26.80 -8.24 3.90
CA PRO A 69 27.95 -8.78 4.63
C PRO A 69 29.18 -8.96 3.72
N LEU A 70 28.96 -9.12 2.41
CA LEU A 70 30.05 -9.18 1.43
C LEU A 70 30.67 -7.81 1.20
N VAL A 71 29.85 -6.76 1.13
CA VAL A 71 30.31 -5.37 0.99
C VAL A 71 31.09 -4.95 2.23
N GLU A 72 30.60 -5.27 3.42
CA GLU A 72 31.29 -4.99 4.69
C GLU A 72 32.63 -5.72 4.78
N TYR A 73 32.67 -6.99 4.36
CA TYR A 73 33.92 -7.75 4.28
C TYR A 73 34.94 -7.15 3.32
N ALA A 74 34.50 -6.64 2.16
CA ALA A 74 35.40 -6.01 1.20
C ALA A 74 35.89 -4.63 1.67
N ALA A 75 35.01 -3.82 2.26
CA ALA A 75 35.33 -2.47 2.72
C ALA A 75 36.26 -2.47 3.94
N PHE A 76 36.08 -3.43 4.85
CA PHE A 76 36.84 -3.54 6.10
C PHE A 76 37.72 -4.79 6.16
N TYR A 77 38.20 -5.26 5.01
CA TYR A 77 38.96 -6.50 4.89
C TYR A 77 40.14 -6.57 5.86
N ASP A 78 40.96 -5.53 5.92
CA ASP A 78 42.15 -5.49 6.79
C ASP A 78 41.78 -5.55 8.27
N TYR A 79 40.74 -4.82 8.68
CA TYR A 79 40.24 -4.85 10.05
C TYR A 79 39.67 -6.22 10.41
N ILE A 80 38.86 -6.81 9.53
CA ILE A 80 38.25 -8.12 9.77
C ILE A 80 39.33 -9.21 9.85
N LYS A 81 40.34 -9.15 8.97
CA LYS A 81 41.47 -10.08 8.96
C LYS A 81 42.34 -9.93 10.22
N ASN A 82 42.68 -8.70 10.60
CA ASN A 82 43.69 -8.44 11.64
C ASN A 82 43.11 -8.37 13.06
N GLU A 83 41.82 -8.06 13.21
CA GLU A 83 41.17 -7.88 14.52
C GLU A 83 40.13 -8.96 14.81
N LEU A 84 39.21 -9.25 13.87
CA LEU A 84 38.05 -10.14 14.13
C LEU A 84 38.28 -11.63 13.77
N CYS A 85 39.31 -11.95 12.98
CA CYS A 85 39.59 -13.33 12.59
C CYS A 85 40.08 -14.16 13.78
N GLU A 86 39.39 -15.25 14.13
CA GLU A 86 39.83 -16.12 15.23
C GLU A 86 41.01 -17.05 14.83
N ASN A 87 41.11 -17.41 13.55
CA ASN A 87 42.12 -18.34 13.04
C ASN A 87 43.39 -17.63 12.49
N LYS A 88 43.86 -16.58 13.18
CA LYS A 88 45.07 -15.83 12.76
C LYS A 88 46.35 -16.66 12.84
N GLU A 89 46.43 -17.54 13.83
CA GLU A 89 47.65 -18.27 14.19
C GLU A 89 47.86 -19.55 13.38
N VAL A 90 46.81 -20.02 12.68
CA VAL A 90 46.88 -21.22 11.82
C VAL A 90 47.16 -20.80 10.38
N VAL A 91 48.45 -20.53 10.10
CA VAL A 91 48.94 -20.07 8.78
C VAL A 91 48.54 -21.01 7.64
N GLU A 92 48.44 -22.31 7.92
CA GLU A 92 48.08 -23.35 6.95
C GLU A 92 46.66 -23.20 6.38
N MET A 93 45.74 -22.59 7.14
CA MET A 93 44.33 -22.47 6.74
C MET A 93 44.01 -21.24 5.88
N GLN A 94 44.94 -20.29 5.72
CA GLN A 94 44.76 -19.11 4.86
C GLN A 94 43.37 -18.42 5.03
N CYS A 95 42.88 -18.34 6.28
CA CYS A 95 41.49 -17.97 6.57
C CYS A 95 41.15 -16.56 6.09
N ASN A 96 42.02 -15.58 6.33
CA ASN A 96 41.86 -14.20 5.85
C ASN A 96 40.49 -13.59 6.22
N GLY A 97 40.00 -13.84 7.44
CA GLY A 97 38.71 -13.30 7.91
C GLY A 97 37.47 -13.98 7.32
N LYS A 98 37.60 -15.05 6.51
CA LYS A 98 36.45 -15.78 5.96
C LYS A 98 35.55 -16.41 7.04
N CYS A 99 36.11 -16.75 8.20
CA CYS A 99 35.33 -17.26 9.34
C CYS A 99 34.30 -16.22 9.84
N HIS A 100 34.66 -14.94 9.86
CA HIS A 100 33.76 -13.86 10.25
C HIS A 100 32.63 -13.71 9.23
N LEU A 101 32.97 -13.65 7.93
CA LEU A 101 31.98 -13.58 6.86
C LEU A 101 31.00 -14.77 6.89
N ALA A 102 31.50 -15.98 7.14
CA ALA A 102 30.65 -17.16 7.25
C ALA A 102 29.67 -17.08 8.44
N LYS A 103 30.09 -16.53 9.58
CA LYS A 103 29.22 -16.29 10.73
C LYS A 103 28.13 -15.25 10.41
N GLU A 104 28.50 -14.14 9.76
CA GLU A 104 27.51 -13.11 9.37
C GLU A 104 26.49 -13.63 8.35
N VAL A 105 26.90 -14.45 7.38
CA VAL A 105 25.99 -15.09 6.42
C VAL A 105 25.07 -16.13 7.10
N ALA A 106 25.58 -16.88 8.08
CA ALA A 106 24.77 -17.82 8.85
C ALA A 106 23.71 -17.11 9.70
N LYS A 107 24.06 -15.99 10.37
CA LYS A 107 23.10 -15.17 11.13
C LYS A 107 21.95 -14.62 10.28
N MET A 108 22.17 -14.37 8.99
CA MET A 108 21.11 -13.96 8.06
C MET A 108 20.16 -15.10 7.66
N SER A 109 20.57 -16.36 7.86
CA SER A 109 19.80 -17.55 7.51
C SER A 109 19.08 -18.17 8.71
N ASP A 110 19.62 -17.96 9.92
CA ASP A 110 19.09 -18.53 11.15
C ASP A 110 18.09 -17.57 11.82
N SER A 111 16.81 -17.73 11.47
CA SER A 111 15.67 -17.37 12.34
C SER A 111 15.80 -18.14 13.68
N PRO A 112 15.40 -17.58 14.83
CA PRO A 112 15.81 -18.13 16.13
C PRO A 112 15.28 -19.56 16.34
N GLU A 113 16.26 -20.47 16.39
CA GLU A 113 16.32 -21.81 17.00
C GLU A 113 15.12 -22.76 16.81
N ASN A 114 15.36 -23.91 16.16
CA ASN A 114 15.14 -25.24 16.75
C ASN A 114 15.58 -26.37 15.78
N GLY A 115 16.56 -27.18 16.21
CA GLY A 115 16.63 -28.61 15.88
C GLY A 115 17.11 -29.02 14.48
N SER A 116 18.34 -29.55 14.44
CA SER A 116 18.85 -30.62 13.57
C SER A 116 18.17 -30.91 12.21
N ASP A 117 19.05 -30.91 11.21
CA ASP A 117 18.98 -31.63 9.94
C ASP A 117 18.39 -30.91 8.71
N LYS A 118 19.31 -30.77 7.74
CA LYS A 118 19.18 -30.32 6.35
C LYS A 118 19.09 -28.80 6.19
N LYS A 119 20.22 -28.24 5.75
CA LYS A 119 20.34 -26.94 5.05
C LYS A 119 19.38 -26.91 3.85
N GLN A 120 18.12 -26.61 4.07
CA GLN A 120 17.28 -26.00 3.06
C GLN A 120 17.59 -24.51 3.11
N VAL A 121 18.04 -23.98 1.97
CA VAL A 121 18.13 -22.54 1.75
C VAL A 121 16.69 -22.02 1.85
N SER A 122 16.33 -21.57 3.05
CA SER A 122 15.11 -20.82 3.31
C SER A 122 15.28 -19.48 2.61
N ILE A 123 14.79 -19.38 1.38
CA ILE A 123 14.48 -18.07 0.82
C ILE A 123 13.29 -17.61 1.65
N GLU A 124 13.56 -16.83 2.71
CA GLU A 124 12.51 -16.09 3.40
C GLU A 124 11.90 -15.14 2.38
N THR A 125 10.82 -15.60 1.73
CA THR A 125 10.06 -14.77 0.80
C THR A 125 9.43 -13.67 1.62
N MET A 126 10.03 -12.47 1.57
CA MET A 126 9.44 -11.28 2.14
C MET A 126 8.17 -10.97 1.35
N VAL A 127 7.02 -11.42 1.87
CA VAL A 127 5.73 -11.22 1.22
C VAL A 127 5.33 -9.76 1.40
N VAL A 128 5.43 -8.99 0.31
CA VAL A 128 5.01 -7.59 0.28
C VAL A 128 3.54 -7.54 -0.08
N PHE A 129 2.67 -7.36 0.92
CA PHE A 129 1.24 -7.18 0.69
C PHE A 129 0.94 -5.72 0.32
N TYR A 130 0.32 -5.51 -0.85
CA TYR A 130 -0.23 -4.23 -1.26
C TYR A 130 -1.75 -4.32 -1.28
N GLN A 131 -2.43 -3.54 -0.42
CA GLN A 131 -3.88 -3.40 -0.44
C GLN A 131 -4.25 -1.99 -0.92
N LYS A 132 -5.00 -1.91 -2.02
CA LYS A 132 -5.56 -0.65 -2.50
C LYS A 132 -6.64 -0.19 -1.53
N ILE A 133 -6.43 0.96 -0.90
CA ILE A 133 -7.44 1.59 -0.05
C ILE A 133 -8.62 1.99 -0.94
N SER A 134 -9.79 1.38 -0.71
CA SER A 134 -11.03 1.80 -1.35
C SER A 134 -11.55 3.00 -0.57
N GLU A 135 -11.63 4.15 -1.21
CA GLU A 135 -12.32 5.33 -0.68
C GLU A 135 -13.82 5.00 -0.60
N HIS A 136 -14.25 4.40 0.51
CA HIS A 136 -15.66 4.38 0.86
C HIS A 136 -16.04 5.81 1.21
N VAL A 137 -16.91 6.40 0.39
CA VAL A 137 -17.55 7.69 0.69
C VAL A 137 -18.30 7.52 1.99
N VAL A 138 -17.72 7.99 3.09
CA VAL A 138 -18.39 8.11 4.37
C VAL A 138 -19.45 9.18 4.16
N THR A 139 -20.70 8.76 3.98
CA THR A 139 -21.82 9.70 4.02
C THR A 139 -21.77 10.42 5.37
N PRO A 140 -21.80 11.76 5.42
CA PRO A 140 -21.79 12.47 6.69
C PRO A 140 -22.99 11.99 7.51
N ILE A 141 -22.70 11.47 8.70
CA ILE A 141 -23.74 11.10 9.66
C ILE A 141 -24.42 12.42 10.05
N VAL A 142 -25.60 12.67 9.51
CA VAL A 142 -26.40 13.83 9.91
C VAL A 142 -27.02 13.50 11.26
N PHE A 143 -26.38 13.98 12.33
CA PHE A 143 -26.91 13.89 13.69
C PHE A 143 -28.09 14.86 13.83
N TYR A 144 -29.32 14.35 13.66
CA TYR A 144 -30.50 15.05 14.16
C TYR A 144 -30.53 14.91 15.68
N SER A 145 -30.11 15.95 16.38
CA SER A 145 -30.21 16.03 17.84
C SER A 145 -31.66 16.27 18.25
N ASN A 146 -32.47 15.21 18.34
CA ASN A 146 -33.67 15.26 19.15
C ASN A 146 -33.27 15.08 20.62
N LYS A 147 -33.48 16.13 21.42
CA LYS A 147 -33.40 16.05 22.88
C LYS A 147 -34.62 15.29 23.39
N GLU A 148 -34.57 13.97 23.37
CA GLU A 148 -35.46 13.15 24.20
C GLU A 148 -34.65 12.14 25.01
N GLN A 149 -35.19 11.84 26.19
CA GLN A 149 -34.56 11.22 27.35
C GLN A 149 -33.65 10.05 27.02
N ILE A 150 -32.52 10.00 27.74
CA ILE A 150 -31.60 8.88 27.79
C ILE A 150 -32.37 7.64 28.27
N SER A 151 -32.88 6.83 27.34
CA SER A 151 -33.11 5.40 27.57
C SER A 151 -31.78 4.71 27.34
N SER A 152 -31.17 4.20 28.41
CA SER A 152 -29.92 3.45 28.33
C SER A 152 -30.12 2.12 27.61
N GLU A 153 -30.00 2.12 26.29
CA GLU A 153 -29.67 0.92 25.53
C GLU A 153 -28.18 0.99 25.20
N TYR A 154 -27.39 0.46 26.12
CA TYR A 154 -25.99 0.19 25.88
C TYR A 154 -25.92 -0.83 24.73
N ASN A 155 -25.32 -0.45 23.61
CA ASN A 155 -25.18 -1.33 22.46
C ASN A 155 -23.89 -2.16 22.65
N LEU A 156 -24.03 -3.43 23.05
CA LEU A 156 -22.93 -4.40 23.17
C LEU A 156 -22.45 -4.91 21.81
N ASN A 157 -22.22 -4.03 20.84
CA ASN A 157 -21.61 -4.41 19.56
C ASN A 157 -20.08 -4.52 19.65
N TYR A 158 -19.60 -5.23 20.67
CA TYR A 158 -18.23 -5.72 20.71
C TYR A 158 -18.18 -7.08 20.01
N SER A 159 -17.91 -7.08 18.70
CA SER A 159 -17.56 -8.29 17.97
C SER A 159 -16.03 -8.40 17.90
N TYR A 160 -15.45 -9.03 18.91
CA TYR A 160 -14.13 -9.63 18.78
C TYR A 160 -14.29 -10.84 17.86
N LEU A 161 -13.88 -10.71 16.60
CA LEU A 161 -13.76 -11.84 15.70
C LEU A 161 -12.27 -12.11 15.47
N ASN A 162 -11.87 -13.31 15.91
CA ASN A 162 -10.62 -14.03 15.72
C ASN A 162 -9.35 -13.42 16.32
N LEU A 163 -9.14 -13.66 17.61
CA LEU A 163 -7.84 -14.18 18.03
C LEU A 163 -8.01 -15.70 18.09
N ASP A 164 -7.24 -16.41 17.28
CA ASP A 164 -6.90 -17.80 17.56
C ASP A 164 -5.94 -17.78 18.75
N ALA A 165 -6.45 -17.36 19.91
CA ALA A 165 -5.74 -17.38 21.17
C ALA A 165 -5.88 -18.82 21.68
N VAL A 166 -4.97 -19.69 21.25
CA VAL A 166 -4.76 -20.96 21.94
C VAL A 166 -4.36 -20.62 23.37
N PHE A 167 -5.32 -20.73 24.27
CA PHE A 167 -5.13 -20.52 25.69
C PHE A 167 -4.29 -21.68 26.22
N HIS A 168 -3.07 -21.41 26.67
CA HIS A 168 -2.25 -22.38 27.39
C HIS A 168 -2.15 -21.94 28.85
N PRO A 169 -2.26 -22.87 29.82
CA PRO A 169 -2.12 -22.53 31.23
C PRO A 169 -0.67 -22.13 31.56
N PRO A 170 -0.46 -21.35 32.64
CA PRO A 170 0.88 -21.01 33.09
C PRO A 170 1.62 -22.28 33.52
N ARG A 171 2.88 -22.41 33.11
CA ARG A 171 3.75 -23.51 33.53
C ARG A 171 4.32 -23.19 34.91
N VAL A 172 4.07 -24.08 35.86
CA VAL A 172 4.85 -24.21 37.10
C VAL A 172 6.11 -25.01 36.84
#